data_AF-A0A7X1KD18-F1
#
_entry.id   AF-A0A7X1KD18-F1
#
_cell.length_a   1.000
_cell.length_b   1.000
_cell.length_c   1.000
_cell.angle_alpha   90.00
_cell.angle_beta   90.00
_cell.angle_gamma   90.00
#
_symmetry.space_group_name_H-M   'P 1'
#
loop_
_entity.id
_entity.type
_entity.pdbx_description
1 polymer ?
#
loop_
_entity_poly.entity_id
_entity_poly.type
_entity_poly.pdbx_seq_one_letter_code
_entity_poly.pdbx_strand_id
1 'polypeptide(L)'
;MMRILADLPDDDIRWLDEQAAERGISRAALIRFAIATFRAGEQDWLEQGFGLWTRYGQGVVGKDYEKALRAQWVRLPDGPDSGAA
;
A
#
# COMPACT_ATOMS: atom_id res chain seq x y z
N MET A 1 -22.19 13.65 -14.44
CA MET A 1 -22.13 14.04 -13.02
C MET A 1 -23.38 13.52 -12.32
N MET A 2 -23.23 12.85 -11.18
CA MET A 2 -24.35 12.52 -10.29
C MET A 2 -24.40 13.51 -9.14
N ARG A 3 -25.61 13.79 -8.63
CA ARG A 3 -25.82 14.63 -7.46
C ARG A 3 -25.92 13.76 -6.22
N ILE A 4 -25.23 14.17 -5.16
CA ILE A 4 -25.31 13.54 -3.84
C ILE A 4 -25.84 14.56 -2.83
N LEU A 5 -26.43 14.06 -1.75
CA LEU A 5 -26.72 14.83 -0.54
C LEU A 5 -25.77 14.33 0.55
N ALA A 6 -25.19 15.25 1.30
CA ALA A 6 -24.31 14.95 2.41
C ALA A 6 -24.64 15.91 3.55
N ASP A 7 -24.91 15.35 4.73
CA ASP A 7 -25.12 16.12 5.93
C ASP A 7 -23.76 16.45 6.55
N LEU A 8 -23.48 17.74 6.70
CA LEU A 8 -22.26 18.24 7.32
C LEU A 8 -22.63 19.21 8.44
N PRO A 9 -21.88 19.24 9.55
CA PRO A 9 -21.99 20.29 10.55
C PRO A 9 -21.85 21.69 9.93
N ASP A 10 -22.55 22.67 10.49
CA ASP A 10 -22.50 24.07 10.01
C ASP A 10 -21.08 24.64 10.03
N ASP A 11 -20.28 24.25 11.04
CA ASP A 11 -18.88 24.66 11.16
C ASP A 11 -18.02 24.15 9.99
N ASP A 12 -18.26 22.92 9.52
CA ASP A 12 -17.54 22.35 8.38
C ASP A 12 -17.94 23.05 7.08
N ILE A 13 -19.22 23.43 6.93
CA ILE A 13 -19.68 24.22 5.79
C ILE A 13 -19.01 25.59 5.75
N ARG A 14 -18.94 26.27 6.89
CA ARG A 14 -18.26 27.57 7.01
C ARG A 14 -16.78 27.44 6.66
N TRP A 15 -16.10 26.45 7.22
CA TRP A 15 -14.70 26.19 6.93
C TRP A 15 -14.47 25.92 5.44
N LEU A 16 -15.34 25.13 4.79
CA LEU A 16 -15.25 24.87 3.35
C LEU A 16 -15.40 26.14 2.51
N ASP A 17 -16.31 27.05 2.88
CA ASP A 17 -16.52 28.30 2.16
C ASP A 17 -15.32 29.26 2.34
N GLU A 18 -14.73 29.32 3.53
CA GLU A 18 -13.49 30.09 3.80
C GLU A 18 -12.31 29.56 2.96
N GLN A 19 -12.11 28.24 2.96
CA GLN A 19 -11.04 27.59 2.18
C GLN A 19 -11.23 27.74 0.67
N ALA A 20 -12.48 27.71 0.21
CA ALA A 20 -12.80 27.93 -1.19
C ALA A 20 -12.54 29.39 -1.62
N ALA A 21 -12.91 30.35 -0.77
CA ALA A 21 -12.67 31.78 -0.99
C ALA A 21 -11.18 32.12 -1.01
N GLU A 22 -10.40 31.62 -0.05
CA GLU A 22 -8.94 31.81 0.01
C GLU A 22 -8.24 31.35 -1.27
N ARG A 23 -8.74 30.27 -1.89
CA ARG A 23 -8.18 29.69 -3.12
C ARG A 23 -8.80 30.22 -4.40
N GLY A 24 -9.83 31.07 -4.31
CA GLY A 24 -10.54 31.61 -5.47
C GLY A 24 -11.29 30.55 -6.29
N ILE A 25 -11.76 29.46 -5.68
CA ILE A 25 -12.49 28.38 -6.34
C ILE A 25 -13.88 28.18 -5.72
N SER A 26 -14.78 27.51 -6.44
CA SER A 26 -16.07 27.11 -5.84
C SER A 26 -15.89 26.02 -4.78
N ARG A 27 -16.73 26.01 -3.74
CA ARG A 27 -16.81 24.92 -2.75
C ARG A 27 -16.95 23.54 -3.40
N ALA A 28 -17.77 23.42 -4.46
CA ALA A 28 -17.91 22.15 -5.18
C ALA A 28 -16.60 21.71 -5.88
N ALA A 29 -15.80 22.65 -6.37
CA ALA A 29 -14.48 22.35 -6.92
C ALA A 29 -13.50 21.91 -5.83
N LEU A 30 -13.51 22.57 -4.67
CA LEU A 30 -12.71 22.19 -3.50
C LEU A 30 -13.04 20.76 -3.04
N ILE A 31 -14.33 20.42 -2.93
CA ILE A 31 -14.77 19.06 -2.55
C ILE A 31 -14.28 18.01 -3.55
N ARG A 32 -14.41 18.29 -4.86
CA ARG A 32 -13.89 17.37 -5.90
C ARG A 32 -12.38 17.20 -5.81
N PHE A 33 -11.64 18.28 -5.56
CA PHE A 33 -10.20 18.22 -5.35
C PHE A 33 -9.85 17.37 -4.13
N ALA A 34 -10.51 17.62 -2.98
CA ALA A 34 -10.30 16.84 -1.76
C ALA A 34 -10.54 15.34 -1.97
N ILE A 35 -11.62 14.96 -2.66
CA ILE A 35 -11.90 13.55 -2.99
C ILE A 35 -10.80 12.95 -3.88
N ALA A 36 -10.33 13.70 -4.89
CA ALA A 36 -9.25 13.23 -5.76
C ALA A 36 -7.94 13.02 -4.98
N THR A 37 -7.58 13.97 -4.10
CA THR A 37 -6.39 13.87 -3.25
C THR A 37 -6.51 12.71 -2.25
N PHE A 38 -7.68 12.52 -1.63
CA PHE A 38 -7.91 11.41 -0.71
C PHE A 38 -7.72 10.05 -1.41
N ARG A 39 -8.27 9.90 -2.63
CA ARG A 39 -8.08 8.68 -3.45
C ARG A 39 -6.63 8.47 -3.87
N ALA A 40 -5.88 9.54 -4.15
CA ALA A 40 -4.47 9.43 -4.50
C ALA A 40 -3.62 8.96 -3.31
N GLY A 41 -3.87 9.50 -2.11
CA GLY A 41 -3.23 9.00 -0.88
C GLY A 41 -3.56 7.54 -0.57
N GLU A 42 -4.74 7.07 -0.98
CA GLU A 42 -5.10 5.65 -0.92
C GLU A 42 -4.33 4.79 -1.94
N GLN A 43 -3.80 5.35 -3.02
CA GLN A 43 -2.93 4.61 -3.94
C GLN A 43 -1.47 4.64 -3.46
N ASP A 44 -1.04 5.72 -2.80
CA ASP A 44 0.33 5.86 -2.30
C ASP A 44 0.70 4.76 -1.29
N TRP A 45 -0.18 4.34 -0.39
CA TRP A 45 0.17 3.25 0.55
C TRP A 45 0.28 1.88 -0.16
N LEU A 46 -0.50 1.65 -1.22
CA LEU A 46 -0.38 0.46 -2.05
C LEU A 46 0.95 0.46 -2.80
N GLU A 47 1.30 1.58 -3.45
CA GLU A 47 2.58 1.75 -4.14
C GLU A 47 3.77 1.67 -3.17
N GLN A 48 3.66 2.25 -1.96
CA GLN A 48 4.67 2.14 -0.91
C GLN A 48 4.82 0.70 -0.40
N GLY A 49 3.72 -0.07 -0.35
CA GLY A 49 3.73 -1.47 0.07
C GLY A 49 4.33 -2.42 -0.98
N PHE A 50 4.21 -2.09 -2.27
CA PHE A 50 4.80 -2.88 -3.34
C PHE A 50 6.34 -2.88 -3.26
N GLY A 51 6.93 -4.07 -3.15
CA GLY A 51 8.38 -4.22 -3.08
C GLY A 51 9.02 -3.80 -1.75
N LEU A 52 8.24 -3.51 -0.70
CA LEU A 52 8.74 -3.12 0.63
C LEU A 52 9.72 -4.17 1.17
N TRP A 53 9.34 -5.45 1.14
CA TRP A 53 10.16 -6.60 1.52
C TRP A 53 11.46 -6.67 0.71
N THR A 54 11.40 -6.38 -0.59
CA THR A 54 12.57 -6.32 -1.48
C THR A 54 13.51 -5.18 -1.12
N ARG A 55 12.96 -3.98 -0.86
CA ARG A 55 13.71 -2.79 -0.45
C ARG A 55 14.44 -2.99 0.87
N TYR A 56 13.88 -3.78 1.79
CA TYR A 56 14.51 -4.14 3.07
C TYR A 56 15.28 -5.48 3.02
N GLY A 57 15.70 -5.92 1.83
CA GLY A 57 16.62 -7.04 1.66
C GLY A 57 16.01 -8.44 1.83
N GLN A 58 14.69 -8.54 1.95
CA GLN A 58 13.94 -9.81 2.05
C GLN A 58 13.33 -10.24 0.69
N GLY A 59 13.80 -9.66 -0.41
CA GLY A 59 13.26 -9.87 -1.77
C GLY A 59 13.78 -11.10 -2.49
N VAL A 60 14.02 -12.22 -1.80
CA VAL A 60 14.46 -13.44 -2.48
C VAL A 60 13.27 -14.01 -3.26
N VAL A 61 13.44 -14.21 -4.57
CA VAL A 61 12.45 -14.87 -5.42
C VAL A 61 12.19 -16.26 -4.86
N GLY A 62 10.93 -16.62 -4.58
CA GLY A 62 10.58 -17.83 -3.85
C GLY A 62 11.23 -19.12 -4.36
N LYS A 63 11.41 -19.24 -5.69
CA LYS A 63 12.09 -20.38 -6.33
C LYS A 63 13.58 -20.48 -5.96
N ASP A 64 14.26 -19.36 -5.77
CA ASP A 64 15.70 -19.31 -5.47
C ASP A 64 15.92 -19.53 -3.97
N TYR A 65 15.00 -19.04 -3.13
CA TYR A 65 14.93 -19.41 -1.71
C TYR A 65 14.73 -20.92 -1.54
N GLU A 66 13.77 -21.50 -2.27
CA GLU A 66 13.48 -22.94 -2.22
C GLU A 66 14.68 -23.78 -2.66
N LYS A 67 15.39 -23.38 -3.72
CA LYS A 67 16.64 -24.04 -4.15
C LYS A 67 17.71 -23.97 -3.07
N ALA A 68 17.92 -22.81 -2.45
CA ALA A 68 18.89 -22.65 -1.37
C ALA A 68 18.54 -23.54 -0.17
N LEU A 69 17.24 -23.59 0.20
CA LEU A 69 16.72 -24.44 1.28
C LEU A 69 16.88 -25.93 0.99
N ARG A 70 16.73 -26.39 -0.25
CA ARG A 70 16.99 -27.80 -0.58
C ARG A 70 18.48 -28.12 -0.62
N ALA A 71 19.33 -27.20 -1.06
CA ALA A 71 20.78 -27.41 -1.12
C ALA A 71 21.41 -27.63 0.28
N GLN A 72 20.88 -26.98 1.32
CA GLN A 72 21.30 -27.25 2.70
C GLN A 72 20.81 -28.61 3.22
N TRP A 73 19.68 -29.15 2.73
CA TRP A 73 19.17 -30.47 3.13
C TRP A 73 19.98 -31.61 2.50
N VAL A 74 20.47 -31.42 1.27
CA VAL A 74 21.40 -32.35 0.60
C VAL A 74 22.77 -32.40 1.30
N ARG A 75 23.13 -31.38 2.09
CA ARG A 75 24.42 -31.30 2.79
C ARG A 75 24.38 -31.89 4.20
N LEU A 76 23.22 -32.30 4.72
CA LEU A 76 23.21 -33.19 5.87
C LEU A 76 23.69 -34.57 5.38
N PRO A 77 24.74 -35.17 5.98
CA PRO A 77 25.01 -36.58 5.76
C PRO A 77 23.72 -37.32 6.10
N ASP A 78 23.38 -38.32 5.29
CA ASP A 78 22.31 -39.25 5.64
C ASP A 78 22.47 -39.65 7.12
N GLY A 79 21.36 -39.65 7.85
CA GLY A 79 21.32 -40.12 9.23
C GLY A 79 21.93 -41.53 9.36
N PRO A 80 22.16 -42.02 10.59
CA PRO A 80 23.08 -43.13 10.90
C PRO A 80 22.80 -44.53 10.29
N ASP A 81 21.96 -44.66 9.26
CA ASP A 81 21.59 -45.90 8.60
C ASP A 81 21.95 -45.95 7.10
N SER A 82 23.14 -45.49 6.70
CA SER A 82 23.70 -45.78 5.36
C SER A 82 24.73 -46.91 5.40
N GLY A 83 24.22 -48.12 5.61
CA GLY A 83 24.69 -49.35 4.95
C GLY A 83 26.12 -49.82 5.23
N ALA A 84 26.25 -50.73 6.21
CA ALA A 84 27.21 -51.81 6.11
C ALA A 84 26.83 -52.73 4.93
N ALA A 85 27.73 -52.90 3.96
CA ALA A 85 27.99 -54.12 3.18
C ALA A 85 29.03 -53.83 2.08
#